data_AF-A0A4R2JKH3-F1
#
_entry.id   AF-A0A4R2JKH3-F1
#
_cell.length_a   1.000
_cell.length_b   1.000
_cell.length_c   1.000
_cell.angle_alpha   90.00
_cell.angle_beta   90.00
_cell.angle_gamma   90.00
#
_symmetry.space_group_name_H-M   'P 1'
#
loop_
_entity.id
_entity.type
_entity.pdbx_description
1 polymer ?
#
loop_
_entity_poly.entity_id
_entity_poly.type
_entity_poly.pdbx_seq_one_letter_code
_entity_poly.pdbx_strand_id
1 'polypeptide(L)'
;MAVTDLRAVAEQYLGARFPGRPTRYLPVRPRLDEDFCRAVARFYDRAPHSAGAGTAALYRALQREDLRQYRAVCAAGIEIRPWRRPGQPYRDSATLIERVARTGTLWVYLSRTGHGPAGPPDDHPMRAASGVVVDGEPLCHNDILRVVHDVFGHVALGASFGPRGEFTATYGHMRLYPREVWPVLFTEQVGQICWFFFGPHAGRLPPARRPYPAQKVFLYPQRFLDRFEQCFHPPE
;
A
#
# COMPACT_ATOMS: atom_id res chain seq x y z
N MET A 1 -26.22 -0.98 13.05
CA MET A 1 -24.84 -1.27 13.51
C MET A 1 -24.08 0.04 13.51
N ALA A 2 -23.29 0.33 14.55
CA ALA A 2 -22.47 1.54 14.58
C ALA A 2 -21.40 1.45 13.48
N VAL A 3 -21.18 2.55 12.75
CA VAL A 3 -20.11 2.63 11.74
C VAL A 3 -18.77 2.58 12.47
N THR A 4 -17.89 1.64 12.10
CA THR A 4 -16.54 1.53 12.68
C THR A 4 -15.71 2.75 12.28
N ASP A 5 -15.25 3.53 13.25
CA ASP A 5 -14.31 4.62 13.00
C ASP A 5 -12.88 4.07 12.81
N LEU A 6 -12.49 3.91 11.55
CA LEU A 6 -11.18 3.37 11.19
C LEU A 6 -10.01 4.31 11.52
N ARG A 7 -10.25 5.61 11.73
CA ARG A 7 -9.20 6.50 12.26
C ARG A 7 -8.93 6.18 13.72
N ALA A 8 -9.97 6.03 14.53
CA ALA A 8 -9.83 5.64 15.93
C ALA A 8 -9.08 4.29 16.07
N VAL A 9 -9.35 3.32 15.19
CA VAL A 9 -8.62 2.05 15.14
C VAL A 9 -7.12 2.27 14.87
N ALA A 10 -6.77 3.14 13.91
CA ALA A 10 -5.39 3.46 13.60
C ALA A 10 -4.68 4.21 14.75
N GLU A 11 -5.38 5.13 15.42
CA GLU A 11 -4.86 5.87 16.59
C GLU A 11 -4.61 4.94 17.78
N GLN A 12 -5.53 4.03 18.06
CA GLN A 12 -5.38 3.00 19.08
C GLN A 12 -4.21 2.07 18.73
N TYR A 13 -4.11 1.64 17.47
CA TYR A 13 -2.99 0.82 16.99
C TYR A 13 -1.66 1.53 17.23
N LEU A 14 -1.53 2.81 16.84
CA LEU A 14 -0.33 3.62 17.05
C LEU A 14 0.04 3.71 18.53
N GLY A 15 -0.92 4.03 19.40
CA GLY A 15 -0.69 4.20 20.83
C GLY A 15 -0.20 2.91 21.51
N ALA A 16 -0.78 1.77 21.14
CA ALA A 16 -0.38 0.47 21.68
C ALA A 16 0.94 -0.03 21.09
N ARG A 17 1.13 0.11 19.77
CA ARG A 17 2.23 -0.51 19.04
C ARG A 17 3.52 0.31 19.11
N PHE A 18 3.41 1.64 19.21
CA PHE A 18 4.54 2.57 19.22
C PHE A 18 4.36 3.65 20.31
N PRO A 19 4.48 3.29 21.60
CA PRO A 19 4.40 4.24 22.70
C PRO A 19 5.32 5.44 22.50
N GLY A 20 4.81 6.65 22.72
CA GLY A 20 5.54 7.90 22.54
C GLY A 20 5.54 8.49 21.12
N ARG A 21 4.98 7.79 20.10
CA ARG A 21 4.74 8.39 18.78
C ARG A 21 3.44 9.20 18.75
N PRO A 22 3.35 10.24 17.90
CA PRO A 22 2.07 10.92 17.64
C PRO A 22 1.02 9.93 17.12
N THR A 23 -0.10 9.83 17.82
CA THR A 23 -1.19 8.90 17.48
C THR A 23 -2.17 9.50 16.49
N ARG A 24 -2.42 10.81 16.53
CA ARG A 24 -3.41 11.52 15.69
C ARG A 24 -3.36 11.09 14.22
N TYR A 25 -4.42 10.47 13.72
CA TYR A 25 -4.43 9.83 12.40
C TYR A 25 -5.31 10.60 11.40
N LEU A 26 -4.75 11.70 10.90
CA LEU A 26 -5.38 12.58 9.91
C LEU A 26 -4.62 12.59 8.58
N PRO A 27 -5.31 12.84 7.45
CA PRO A 27 -4.67 12.95 6.15
C PRO A 27 -3.72 14.15 6.14
N VAL A 28 -2.53 13.95 5.57
CA VAL A 28 -1.57 15.03 5.28
C VAL A 28 -1.57 15.26 3.78
N ARG A 29 -1.81 16.49 3.34
CA ARG A 29 -1.85 16.82 1.91
C ARG A 29 -0.43 16.89 1.35
N PRO A 30 -0.06 16.04 0.37
CA PRO A 30 1.28 16.09 -0.21
C PRO A 30 1.47 17.28 -1.14
N ARG A 31 2.69 17.82 -1.20
CA ARG A 31 3.20 18.54 -2.36
C ARG A 31 3.68 17.52 -3.39
N LEU A 32 2.87 17.30 -4.42
CA LEU A 32 3.23 16.41 -5.52
C LEU A 32 4.32 17.09 -6.37
N ASP A 33 5.52 16.53 -6.34
CA ASP A 33 6.66 16.89 -7.18
C ASP A 33 6.73 15.86 -8.33
N GLU A 34 6.35 16.28 -9.53
CA GLU A 34 6.31 15.38 -10.68
C GLU A 34 7.70 14.95 -11.14
N ASP A 35 8.73 15.78 -10.94
CA ASP A 35 10.10 15.43 -11.32
C ASP A 35 10.66 14.37 -10.39
N PHE A 36 10.37 14.48 -9.09
CA PHE A 36 10.61 13.40 -8.14
C PHE A 36 9.87 12.11 -8.56
N CYS A 37 8.59 12.19 -8.89
CA CYS A 37 7.81 11.02 -9.31
C CYS A 37 8.39 10.36 -10.57
N ARG A 38 8.80 11.16 -11.57
CA ARG A 38 9.49 10.66 -12.77
C ARG A 38 10.85 10.05 -12.45
N ALA A 39 11.60 10.60 -11.50
CA ALA A 39 12.87 10.03 -11.06
C ALA A 39 12.66 8.66 -10.38
N VAL A 40 11.69 8.53 -9.48
CA VAL A 40 11.31 7.27 -8.83
C VAL A 40 10.88 6.23 -9.88
N ALA A 41 10.03 6.64 -10.83
CA ALA A 41 9.54 5.78 -11.91
C ALA A 41 10.67 5.26 -12.81
N ARG A 42 11.59 6.14 -13.23
CA ARG A 42 12.77 5.78 -14.04
C ARG A 42 13.70 4.83 -13.31
N PHE A 43 13.89 5.03 -12.00
CA PHE A 43 14.69 4.13 -11.19
C PHE A 43 14.00 2.76 -11.07
N TYR A 44 12.70 2.73 -10.80
CA TYR A 44 11.92 1.48 -10.74
C TYR A 44 12.02 0.71 -12.05
N ASP A 45 11.85 1.39 -13.18
CA ASP A 45 11.86 0.80 -14.52
C ASP A 45 13.17 0.07 -14.80
N ARG A 46 14.30 0.71 -14.48
CA ARG A 46 15.66 0.20 -14.71
C ARG A 46 16.15 -0.77 -13.64
N ALA A 47 15.54 -0.78 -12.46
CA ALA A 47 15.97 -1.65 -11.37
C ALA A 47 15.87 -3.13 -11.78
N PRO A 48 16.82 -3.98 -11.35
CA PRO A 48 16.71 -5.41 -11.56
C PRO A 48 15.47 -5.95 -10.87
N HIS A 49 15.02 -7.13 -11.30
CA HIS A 49 13.89 -7.79 -10.67
C HIS A 49 14.14 -8.06 -9.18
N SER A 50 15.35 -8.53 -8.86
CA SER A 50 15.82 -8.74 -7.50
C SER A 50 17.26 -8.22 -7.40
N ALA A 51 17.50 -7.36 -6.42
CA ALA A 51 18.85 -6.98 -6.01
C ALA A 51 19.18 -7.76 -4.73
N GLY A 52 19.99 -8.81 -4.89
CA GLY A 52 20.31 -9.78 -3.85
C GLY A 52 21.12 -9.21 -2.68
N ALA A 53 20.80 -9.72 -1.49
CA ALA A 53 21.32 -9.45 -0.15
C ALA A 53 20.78 -8.17 0.55
N GLY A 54 20.24 -8.35 1.76
CA GLY A 54 19.91 -7.26 2.70
C GLY A 54 18.42 -6.97 2.92
N THR A 55 17.51 -7.44 2.05
CA THR A 55 16.08 -7.10 2.15
C THR A 55 15.24 -8.12 2.94
N ALA A 56 15.70 -9.37 3.06
CA ALA A 56 14.91 -10.47 3.63
C ALA A 56 14.44 -10.19 5.08
N ALA A 57 15.30 -9.60 5.91
CA ALA A 57 14.92 -9.23 7.28
C ALA A 57 13.84 -8.14 7.30
N LEU A 58 13.94 -7.15 6.39
CA LEU A 58 12.98 -6.06 6.24
C LEU A 58 11.63 -6.58 5.73
N TYR A 59 11.61 -7.47 4.74
CA TYR A 59 10.38 -8.11 4.27
C TYR A 59 9.73 -8.97 5.36
N ARG A 60 10.51 -9.74 6.14
CA ARG A 60 9.95 -10.47 7.29
C ARG A 60 9.36 -9.53 8.35
N ALA A 61 9.97 -8.38 8.58
CA ALA A 61 9.43 -7.37 9.50
C ALA A 61 8.14 -6.74 8.95
N LEU A 62 8.11 -6.40 7.65
CA LEU A 62 6.93 -5.92 6.93
C LEU A 62 5.77 -6.93 7.04
N GLN A 63 5.99 -8.17 6.62
CA GLN A 63 5.00 -9.25 6.66
C GLN A 63 4.38 -9.46 8.05
N ARG A 64 5.19 -9.39 9.12
CA ARG A 64 4.70 -9.50 10.49
C ARG A 64 3.87 -8.29 10.90
N GLU A 65 4.24 -7.11 10.46
CA GLU A 65 3.50 -5.87 10.74
C GLU A 65 2.18 -5.82 9.96
N ASP A 66 2.17 -6.25 8.69
CA ASP A 66 0.97 -6.40 7.87
C ASP A 66 -0.04 -7.31 8.56
N LEU A 67 0.39 -8.48 9.04
CA LEU A 67 -0.48 -9.42 9.76
C LEU A 67 -1.00 -8.86 11.09
N ARG A 68 -0.23 -8.03 11.80
CA ARG A 68 -0.70 -7.34 13.02
C ARG A 68 -1.79 -6.33 12.69
N GLN A 69 -1.54 -5.50 11.67
CA GLN A 69 -2.51 -4.53 11.18
C GLN A 69 -3.79 -5.21 10.68
N TYR A 70 -3.66 -6.31 9.93
CA TYR A 70 -4.79 -7.12 9.46
C TYR A 70 -5.67 -7.62 10.61
N ARG A 71 -5.05 -8.14 11.68
CA ARG A 71 -5.79 -8.57 12.89
C ARG A 71 -6.51 -7.40 13.55
N ALA A 72 -5.92 -6.21 13.59
CA ALA A 72 -6.58 -5.01 14.12
C ALA A 72 -7.79 -4.60 13.25
N VAL A 73 -7.68 -4.70 11.93
CA VAL A 73 -8.79 -4.47 11.00
C VAL A 73 -9.95 -5.45 11.26
N CYS A 74 -9.66 -6.75 11.37
CA CYS A 74 -10.68 -7.75 11.67
C CYS A 74 -11.30 -7.58 13.07
N ALA A 75 -10.48 -7.27 14.08
CA ALA A 75 -10.95 -7.02 15.45
C ALA A 75 -11.86 -5.79 15.55
N ALA A 76 -11.68 -4.80 14.67
CA ALA A 76 -12.55 -3.65 14.54
C ALA A 76 -13.90 -3.95 13.83
N GLY A 77 -14.12 -5.21 13.43
CA GLY A 77 -15.35 -5.65 12.79
C GLY A 77 -15.38 -5.49 11.27
N ILE A 78 -14.25 -5.16 10.64
CA ILE A 78 -14.17 -5.15 9.16
C ILE A 78 -14.00 -6.57 8.65
N GLU A 79 -14.96 -6.98 7.84
CA GLU A 79 -14.95 -8.25 7.16
C GLU A 79 -14.15 -8.16 5.87
N ILE A 80 -13.15 -9.04 5.72
CA ILE A 80 -12.36 -9.13 4.50
C ILE A 80 -12.97 -10.21 3.60
N ARG A 81 -13.13 -9.93 2.31
CA ARG A 81 -13.65 -10.87 1.31
C ARG A 81 -12.80 -10.86 0.04
N PRO A 82 -12.39 -12.00 -0.51
CA PRO A 82 -11.62 -12.05 -1.76
C PRO A 82 -12.52 -11.71 -2.95
N TRP A 83 -12.09 -10.76 -3.79
CA TRP A 83 -12.77 -10.47 -5.05
C TRP A 83 -12.41 -11.51 -6.11
N ARG A 84 -13.37 -12.36 -6.48
CA ARG A 84 -13.18 -13.46 -7.44
C ARG A 84 -13.81 -13.22 -8.82
N ARG A 85 -14.47 -12.07 -9.00
CA ARG A 85 -15.15 -11.71 -10.25
C ARG A 85 -14.17 -10.99 -11.20
N PRO A 86 -14.43 -10.98 -12.52
CA PRO A 86 -13.64 -10.18 -13.45
C PRO A 86 -13.64 -8.69 -13.10
N GLY A 87 -12.54 -8.01 -13.41
CA GLY A 87 -12.36 -6.57 -13.14
C GLY A 87 -12.06 -6.25 -11.66
N GLN A 88 -12.05 -4.95 -11.34
CA GLN A 88 -11.78 -4.49 -9.98
C GLN A 88 -13.06 -4.45 -9.11
N PRO A 89 -12.95 -4.67 -7.78
CA PRO A 89 -14.08 -4.61 -6.86
C PRO A 89 -14.68 -3.20 -6.72
N TYR A 90 -13.88 -2.18 -6.99
CA TYR A 90 -14.24 -0.77 -6.82
C TYR A 90 -13.90 0.01 -8.09
N ARG A 91 -14.81 0.90 -8.50
CA ARG A 91 -14.58 1.80 -9.64
C ARG A 91 -13.55 2.88 -9.31
N ASP A 92 -13.61 3.38 -8.09
CA ASP A 92 -12.81 4.48 -7.57
C ASP A 92 -12.76 4.41 -6.04
N SER A 93 -11.92 5.26 -5.44
CA SER A 93 -11.75 5.35 -4.00
C SER A 93 -13.03 5.78 -3.27
N ALA A 94 -13.87 6.62 -3.90
CA ALA A 94 -15.12 7.05 -3.29
C ALA A 94 -16.07 5.85 -3.10
N THR A 95 -16.12 4.95 -4.09
CA THR A 95 -16.88 3.70 -4.03
C THR A 95 -16.29 2.74 -3.00
N LEU A 96 -14.96 2.64 -2.88
CA LEU A 96 -14.30 1.87 -1.82
C LEU A 96 -14.72 2.38 -0.43
N ILE A 97 -14.54 3.68 -0.18
CA ILE A 97 -14.83 4.33 1.11
C ILE A 97 -16.31 4.16 1.49
N GLU A 98 -17.23 4.48 0.56
CA GLU A 98 -18.67 4.36 0.79
C GLU A 98 -19.07 2.92 1.12
N ARG A 99 -18.60 1.94 0.34
CA ARG A 99 -19.00 0.54 0.55
C ARG A 99 -18.47 -0.02 1.86
N VAL A 100 -17.21 0.23 2.20
CA VAL A 100 -16.64 -0.23 3.46
C VAL A 100 -17.37 0.42 4.64
N ALA A 101 -17.60 1.73 4.60
CA ALA A 101 -18.33 2.44 5.65
C ALA A 101 -19.77 1.94 5.82
N ARG A 102 -20.45 1.62 4.71
CA ARG A 102 -21.86 1.18 4.73
C ARG A 102 -22.03 -0.29 5.11
N THR A 103 -21.12 -1.16 4.68
CA THR A 103 -21.29 -2.62 4.80
C THR A 103 -20.40 -3.26 5.85
N GLY A 104 -19.32 -2.60 6.26
CA GLY A 104 -18.27 -3.22 7.06
C GLY A 104 -17.43 -4.24 6.29
N THR A 105 -17.62 -4.38 4.97
CA THR A 105 -16.90 -5.38 4.15
C THR A 105 -15.91 -4.72 3.21
N LEU A 106 -14.66 -5.17 3.25
CA LEU A 106 -13.63 -4.87 2.25
C LEU A 106 -13.47 -6.03 1.28
N TRP A 107 -13.63 -5.76 -0.01
CA TRP A 107 -13.37 -6.69 -1.10
C TRP A 107 -11.95 -6.50 -1.62
N VAL A 108 -11.04 -7.43 -1.27
CA VAL A 108 -9.64 -7.35 -1.69
C VAL A 108 -9.47 -7.83 -3.13
N TYR A 109 -8.82 -7.01 -3.96
CA TYR A 109 -8.38 -7.43 -5.29
C TYR A 109 -7.13 -8.30 -5.18
N LEU A 110 -7.24 -9.57 -5.57
CA LEU A 110 -6.20 -10.57 -5.32
C LEU A 110 -4.95 -10.34 -6.18
N SER A 111 -3.79 -10.60 -5.60
CA SER A 111 -2.49 -10.43 -6.24
C SER A 111 -2.29 -11.40 -7.40
N ARG A 112 -2.91 -12.59 -7.35
CA ARG A 112 -2.93 -13.53 -8.50
C ARG A 112 -3.64 -12.97 -9.74
N THR A 113 -4.46 -11.94 -9.58
CA THR A 113 -5.13 -11.20 -10.67
C THR A 113 -4.61 -9.78 -10.84
N GLY A 114 -3.78 -9.28 -9.91
CA GLY A 114 -3.52 -7.86 -9.72
C GLY A 114 -2.15 -7.33 -10.14
N HIS A 115 -1.39 -8.13 -10.89
CA HIS A 115 -0.07 -7.76 -11.42
C HIS A 115 -0.04 -7.92 -12.95
N GLY A 116 0.90 -7.24 -13.62
CA GLY A 116 1.03 -7.28 -15.09
C GLY A 116 1.23 -8.70 -15.67
N PRO A 117 1.31 -8.86 -17.01
CA PRO A 117 1.25 -10.17 -17.69
C PRO A 117 2.28 -11.23 -17.25
N ALA A 118 3.34 -10.85 -16.55
CA ALA A 118 4.32 -11.78 -15.98
C ALA A 118 4.04 -12.19 -14.52
N GLY A 119 3.16 -11.47 -13.81
CA GLY A 119 3.09 -11.52 -12.35
C GLY A 119 4.43 -11.14 -11.69
N PRO A 120 4.49 -11.03 -10.36
CA PRO A 120 5.74 -11.24 -9.65
C PRO A 120 6.21 -12.68 -9.87
N PRO A 121 7.52 -12.93 -10.08
CA PRO A 121 8.15 -14.23 -9.94
C PRO A 121 7.76 -14.89 -8.62
N ASP A 122 7.68 -16.22 -8.65
CA ASP A 122 7.21 -17.02 -7.53
C ASP A 122 8.07 -16.86 -6.27
N ASP A 123 9.30 -16.33 -6.39
CA ASP A 123 10.24 -16.10 -5.29
C ASP A 123 10.09 -14.72 -4.61
N HIS A 124 9.18 -13.85 -5.05
CA HIS A 124 8.97 -12.55 -4.41
C HIS A 124 8.47 -12.72 -2.96
N PRO A 125 9.08 -12.10 -1.93
CA PRO A 125 8.70 -12.31 -0.52
C PRO A 125 7.22 -12.03 -0.24
N MET A 126 6.63 -11.04 -0.89
CA MET A 126 5.20 -10.72 -0.73
C MET A 126 4.26 -11.76 -1.36
N ARG A 127 4.76 -12.69 -2.17
CA ARG A 127 3.97 -13.80 -2.74
C ARG A 127 3.89 -15.02 -1.83
N ALA A 128 4.73 -15.09 -0.81
CA ALA A 128 4.68 -16.15 0.18
C ALA A 128 3.29 -16.19 0.86
N ALA A 129 2.86 -17.40 1.21
CA ALA A 129 1.61 -17.63 1.92
C ALA A 129 1.63 -16.87 3.26
N SER A 130 0.57 -16.11 3.52
CA SER A 130 0.45 -15.35 4.77
C SER A 130 -0.05 -16.17 5.95
N GLY A 131 -0.56 -17.38 5.69
CA GLY A 131 -1.28 -18.23 6.64
C GLY A 131 -2.75 -17.84 6.86
N VAL A 132 -3.24 -16.77 6.21
CA VAL A 132 -4.64 -16.35 6.27
C VAL A 132 -5.44 -17.01 5.13
N VAL A 133 -6.59 -17.58 5.47
CA VAL A 133 -7.56 -18.15 4.51
C VAL A 133 -8.91 -17.50 4.74
N VAL A 134 -9.52 -16.98 3.68
CA VAL A 134 -10.83 -16.33 3.71
C VAL A 134 -11.72 -16.96 2.64
N ASP A 135 -12.87 -17.49 3.04
CA ASP A 135 -13.81 -18.19 2.13
C ASP A 135 -13.17 -19.33 1.32
N GLY A 136 -12.14 -19.98 1.89
CA GLY A 136 -11.34 -20.99 1.19
C GLY A 136 -10.30 -20.43 0.21
N GLU A 137 -10.12 -19.11 0.12
CA GLU A 137 -9.01 -18.48 -0.63
C GLU A 137 -7.81 -18.27 0.31
N PRO A 138 -6.65 -18.87 0.03
CA PRO A 138 -5.41 -18.52 0.71
C PRO A 138 -4.92 -17.15 0.24
N LEU A 139 -4.64 -16.26 1.19
CA LEU A 139 -4.09 -14.93 0.91
C LEU A 139 -2.56 -14.96 0.99
N CYS A 140 -1.88 -14.34 0.03
CA CYS A 140 -0.44 -14.08 0.13
C CYS A 140 -0.19 -12.80 0.92
N HIS A 141 1.07 -12.56 1.35
CA HIS A 141 1.40 -11.34 2.08
C HIS A 141 1.07 -10.05 1.32
N ASN A 142 1.15 -10.06 -0.01
CA ASN A 142 0.78 -8.92 -0.84
C ASN A 142 -0.72 -8.60 -0.74
N ASP A 143 -1.58 -9.63 -0.62
CA ASP A 143 -3.01 -9.43 -0.40
C ASP A 143 -3.27 -8.81 0.98
N ILE A 144 -2.51 -9.23 1.99
CA ILE A 144 -2.58 -8.64 3.34
C ILE A 144 -2.16 -7.17 3.29
N LEU A 145 -1.05 -6.84 2.61
CA LEU A 145 -0.59 -5.46 2.43
C LEU A 145 -1.67 -4.61 1.75
N ARG A 146 -2.31 -5.12 0.69
CA ARG A 146 -3.42 -4.43 0.00
C ARG A 146 -4.60 -4.18 0.94
N VAL A 147 -4.99 -5.17 1.74
CA VAL A 147 -6.07 -5.01 2.73
C VAL A 147 -5.78 -3.87 3.70
N VAL A 148 -4.60 -3.90 4.33
CA VAL A 148 -4.28 -2.90 5.37
C VAL A 148 -4.02 -1.53 4.76
N HIS A 149 -3.52 -1.47 3.53
CA HIS A 149 -3.37 -0.22 2.78
C HIS A 149 -4.72 0.38 2.38
N ASP A 150 -5.64 -0.41 1.84
CA ASP A 150 -6.97 0.07 1.49
C ASP A 150 -7.71 0.59 2.72
N VAL A 151 -7.64 -0.13 3.85
CA VAL A 151 -8.32 0.27 5.08
C VAL A 151 -7.68 1.48 5.74
N PHE A 152 -6.38 1.45 6.03
CA PHE A 152 -5.72 2.52 6.77
C PHE A 152 -5.23 3.68 5.90
N GLY A 153 -4.95 3.43 4.63
CA GLY A 153 -4.51 4.42 3.66
C GLY A 153 -5.70 5.11 2.99
N HIS A 154 -6.60 4.37 2.36
CA HIS A 154 -7.71 4.96 1.60
C HIS A 154 -8.94 5.24 2.45
N VAL A 155 -9.46 4.24 3.17
CA VAL A 155 -10.73 4.38 3.90
C VAL A 155 -10.59 5.31 5.11
N ALA A 156 -9.63 5.03 5.99
CA ALA A 156 -9.43 5.82 7.20
C ALA A 156 -9.06 7.28 6.90
N LEU A 157 -8.22 7.54 5.88
CA LEU A 157 -7.77 8.90 5.58
C LEU A 157 -8.64 9.63 4.54
N GLY A 158 -9.58 8.93 3.88
CA GLY A 158 -10.34 9.48 2.76
C GLY A 158 -9.48 9.78 1.52
N ALA A 159 -8.41 9.01 1.33
CA ALA A 159 -7.42 9.26 0.28
C ALA A 159 -7.85 8.63 -1.06
N SER A 160 -7.70 9.39 -2.15
CA SER A 160 -8.12 8.92 -3.49
C SER A 160 -7.11 8.00 -4.18
N PHE A 161 -7.52 7.30 -5.24
CA PHE A 161 -6.61 6.49 -6.08
C PHE A 161 -5.79 7.32 -7.08
N GLY A 162 -5.87 8.65 -7.03
CA GLY A 162 -5.03 9.53 -7.85
C GLY A 162 -3.66 9.75 -7.22
N PRO A 163 -2.65 10.28 -7.93
CA PRO A 163 -1.28 10.40 -7.43
C PRO A 163 -1.15 11.08 -6.05
N ARG A 164 -1.91 12.16 -5.83
CA ARG A 164 -1.94 12.85 -4.53
C ARG A 164 -2.58 12.01 -3.44
N GLY A 165 -3.65 11.30 -3.76
CA GLY A 165 -4.34 10.44 -2.80
C GLY A 165 -3.48 9.23 -2.44
N GLU A 166 -2.83 8.59 -3.41
CA GLU A 166 -1.87 7.50 -3.18
C GLU A 166 -0.71 7.94 -2.28
N PHE A 167 -0.19 9.16 -2.46
CA PHE A 167 0.84 9.71 -1.57
C PHE A 167 0.30 9.92 -0.15
N THR A 168 -0.90 10.49 0.00
CA THR A 168 -1.57 10.61 1.30
C THR A 168 -1.77 9.25 1.97
N ALA A 169 -2.29 8.27 1.22
CA ALA A 169 -2.56 6.91 1.70
C ALA A 169 -1.27 6.22 2.14
N THR A 170 -0.24 6.23 1.28
CA THR A 170 1.06 5.62 1.54
C THR A 170 1.74 6.25 2.75
N TYR A 171 1.87 7.57 2.81
CA TYR A 171 2.56 8.24 3.92
C TYR A 171 1.83 8.06 5.25
N GLY A 172 0.49 8.15 5.26
CA GLY A 172 -0.30 7.85 6.43
C GLY A 172 -0.13 6.40 6.90
N HIS A 173 -0.22 5.45 5.96
CA HIS A 173 -0.05 4.02 6.24
C HIS A 173 1.36 3.69 6.74
N MET A 174 2.41 4.27 6.16
CA MET A 174 3.81 4.09 6.59
C MET A 174 4.04 4.45 8.07
N ARG A 175 3.27 5.39 8.63
CA ARG A 175 3.35 5.72 10.06
C ARG A 175 2.92 4.58 10.98
N LEU A 176 2.10 3.64 10.49
CA LEU A 176 1.69 2.43 11.21
C LEU A 176 2.78 1.34 11.22
N TYR A 177 3.97 1.62 10.70
CA TYR A 177 5.08 0.68 10.64
C TYR A 177 6.30 1.13 11.47
N PRO A 178 7.16 0.17 11.89
CA PRO A 178 8.48 0.51 12.40
C PRO A 178 9.31 1.19 11.30
N ARG A 179 10.19 2.12 11.68
CA ARG A 179 10.94 2.94 10.71
C ARG A 179 11.85 2.11 9.81
N GLU A 180 12.36 0.99 10.33
CA GLU A 180 13.23 0.06 9.60
C GLU A 180 12.60 -0.53 8.34
N VAL A 181 11.27 -0.67 8.25
CA VAL A 181 10.61 -1.25 7.06
C VAL A 181 10.26 -0.23 5.99
N TRP A 182 10.42 1.07 6.27
CA TRP A 182 10.08 2.13 5.32
C TRP A 182 10.80 1.98 3.97
N PRO A 183 12.08 1.56 3.89
CA PRO A 183 12.74 1.34 2.61
C PRO A 183 12.08 0.29 1.71
N VAL A 184 11.58 -0.83 2.26
CA VAL A 184 10.87 -1.85 1.45
C VAL A 184 9.44 -1.41 1.14
N LEU A 185 8.75 -0.77 2.08
CA LEU A 185 7.42 -0.18 1.84
C LEU A 185 7.46 0.88 0.73
N PHE A 186 8.53 1.66 0.67
CA PHE A 186 8.73 2.65 -0.38
C PHE A 186 8.80 1.97 -1.76
N THR A 187 9.51 0.85 -1.88
CA THR A 187 9.55 0.06 -3.12
C THR A 187 8.17 -0.51 -3.46
N GLU A 188 7.48 -1.10 -2.48
CA GLU A 188 6.18 -1.75 -2.69
C GLU A 188 5.03 -0.80 -3.01
N GLN A 189 5.07 0.43 -2.48
CA GLN A 189 4.01 1.41 -2.67
C GLN A 189 4.47 2.54 -3.59
N VAL A 190 5.35 3.41 -3.12
CA VAL A 190 5.75 4.64 -3.86
C VAL A 190 6.39 4.31 -5.21
N GLY A 191 7.29 3.33 -5.26
CA GLY A 191 7.95 2.89 -6.49
C GLY A 191 6.95 2.46 -7.57
N GLN A 192 6.02 1.58 -7.21
CA GLN A 192 4.98 1.08 -8.10
C GLN A 192 3.99 2.16 -8.53
N ILE A 193 3.53 2.99 -7.61
CA ILE A 193 2.60 4.10 -7.87
C ILE A 193 3.26 5.13 -8.82
N CYS A 194 4.50 5.53 -8.54
CA CYS A 194 5.23 6.45 -9.41
C CYS A 194 5.44 5.86 -10.80
N TRP A 195 5.81 4.58 -10.91
CA TRP A 195 5.93 3.92 -12.21
C TRP A 195 4.58 3.88 -12.94
N PHE A 196 3.49 3.51 -12.27
CA PHE A 196 2.16 3.46 -12.88
C PHE A 196 1.70 4.83 -13.42
N PHE A 197 1.91 5.90 -12.66
CA PHE A 197 1.44 7.23 -13.04
C PHE A 197 2.40 8.02 -13.94
N PHE A 198 3.72 7.85 -13.76
CA PHE A 198 4.77 8.69 -14.36
C PHE A 198 5.85 7.90 -15.11
N GLY A 199 5.69 6.59 -15.30
CA GLY A 199 6.60 5.73 -16.04
C GLY A 199 6.60 5.97 -17.56
N PRO A 200 7.37 5.18 -18.33
CA PRO A 200 7.56 5.37 -19.78
C PRO A 200 6.29 5.34 -20.62
N HIS A 201 5.22 4.70 -20.13
CA HIS A 201 3.89 4.65 -20.76
C HIS A 201 3.02 5.87 -20.45
N ALA A 202 3.40 6.72 -19.49
CA ALA A 202 2.66 7.92 -19.15
C ALA A 202 2.57 8.86 -20.37
N GLY A 203 1.36 9.36 -20.66
CA GLY A 203 1.08 10.17 -21.85
C GLY A 203 0.82 9.37 -23.14
N ARG A 204 1.13 8.07 -23.17
CA ARG A 204 0.84 7.18 -24.31
C ARG A 204 -0.42 6.36 -24.11
N LEU A 205 -0.71 5.98 -22.86
CA LEU A 205 -1.88 5.17 -22.49
C LEU A 205 -2.74 5.88 -21.45
N PRO A 206 -4.08 5.88 -21.60
CA PRO A 206 -4.98 6.34 -20.55
C PRO A 206 -4.86 5.40 -19.33
N PRO A 207 -5.08 5.87 -18.08
CA PRO A 207 -4.90 5.08 -16.87
C PRO A 207 -5.54 3.69 -16.91
N ALA A 208 -6.76 3.57 -17.44
CA ALA A 208 -7.49 2.30 -17.56
C ALA A 208 -6.82 1.26 -18.48
N ARG A 209 -5.87 1.66 -19.32
CA ARG A 209 -5.11 0.79 -20.23
C ARG A 209 -3.64 0.66 -19.83
N ARG A 210 -3.22 1.27 -18.72
CA ARG A 210 -1.84 1.17 -18.27
C ARG A 210 -1.60 -0.20 -17.65
N PRO A 211 -0.49 -0.88 -17.98
CA PRO A 211 -0.12 -2.09 -17.27
C PRO A 211 0.18 -1.78 -15.80
N TYR A 212 -0.02 -2.77 -14.93
CA TYR A 212 0.56 -2.73 -13.60
C TYR A 212 2.07 -2.99 -13.67
N PRO A 213 2.88 -2.37 -12.79
CA PRO A 213 4.30 -2.66 -12.71
C PRO A 213 4.51 -4.14 -12.36
N ALA A 214 5.57 -4.75 -12.91
CA ALA A 214 6.09 -5.97 -12.31
C ALA A 214 6.56 -5.65 -10.89
N GLN A 215 6.18 -6.45 -9.89
CA GLN A 215 6.71 -6.33 -8.53
C GLN A 215 8.23 -6.59 -8.56
N LYS A 216 9.02 -5.95 -7.70
CA LYS A 216 10.48 -6.09 -7.68
C LYS A 216 11.01 -6.03 -6.25
N VAL A 217 12.10 -6.76 -5.99
CA VAL A 217 12.78 -6.81 -4.70
C VAL A 217 14.08 -5.99 -4.76
N PHE A 218 14.02 -4.73 -4.36
CA PHE A 218 15.23 -3.90 -4.22
C PHE A 218 14.97 -2.73 -3.26
N LEU A 219 16.04 -2.04 -2.86
CA LEU A 219 15.97 -0.81 -2.08
C LEU A 219 16.36 0.39 -2.95
N TYR A 220 15.57 1.46 -2.84
CA TYR A 220 15.99 2.75 -3.35
C TYR A 220 17.15 3.31 -2.51
N PRO A 221 18.05 4.11 -3.11
CA PRO A 221 18.96 4.94 -2.33
C PRO A 221 18.17 5.82 -1.34
N GLN A 222 18.66 5.93 -0.09
CA GLN A 222 17.95 6.60 1.02
C GLN A 222 17.40 7.99 0.66
N ARG A 223 18.13 8.76 -0.15
CA ARG A 223 17.71 10.08 -0.66
C ARG A 223 16.31 10.12 -1.29
N PHE A 224 15.82 9.01 -1.86
CA PHE A 224 14.48 8.94 -2.42
C PHE A 224 13.40 8.92 -1.33
N LEU A 225 13.65 8.18 -0.25
CA LEU A 225 12.77 8.16 0.91
C LEU A 225 12.78 9.51 1.62
N ASP A 226 13.96 10.10 1.83
CA ASP A 226 14.09 11.44 2.43
C ASP A 226 13.34 12.50 1.62
N ARG A 227 13.45 12.45 0.29
CA ARG A 227 12.74 13.37 -0.61
C ARG A 227 11.23 13.15 -0.58
N PHE A 228 10.76 11.92 -0.45
CA PHE A 228 9.34 11.62 -0.30
C PHE A 228 8.76 12.20 0.98
N GLU A 229 9.49 12.14 2.09
CA GLU A 229 9.03 12.74 3.35
C GLU A 229 8.91 14.26 3.26
N GLN A 230 9.80 14.92 2.52
CA GLN A 230 9.72 16.36 2.22
C GLN A 230 8.48 16.73 1.37
N CYS A 231 7.77 15.77 0.79
CA CYS A 231 6.47 16.05 0.16
C CYS A 231 5.39 16.36 1.20
N PHE A 232 5.58 16.00 2.47
CA PHE A 232 4.58 16.15 3.53
C PHE A 232 4.95 17.19 4.58
N HIS A 233 6.24 17.53 4.67
CA HIS A 233 6.75 18.59 5.52
C HIS A 233 7.50 19.60 4.64
N PRO A 234 6.99 20.83 4.46
CA PRO A 234 7.79 21.86 3.82
C PRO A 234 9.06 22.08 4.66
N PRO A 235 10.22 22.38 4.04
CA PRO A 235 11.36 22.87 4.80
C PRO A 235 10.94 24.11 5.58
N GLU A 236 11.39 24.20 6.83
CA GLU A 236 11.31 25.43 7.64
C GLU A 236 11.97 26.62 6.92
#